data_AF-A0AAU9LPP7-F1
#
_entry.id   AF-A0AAU9LPP7-F1
#
_cell.length_a   1.000
_cell.length_b   1.000
_cell.length_c   1.000
_cell.angle_alpha   90.00
_cell.angle_beta   90.00
_cell.angle_gamma   90.00
#
_symmetry.space_group_name_H-M   'P 1'
#
loop_
_entity.id
_entity.type
_entity.pdbx_description
1 polymer ?
#
loop_
_entity_poly.entity_id
_entity_poly.type
_entity_poly.pdbx_seq_one_letter_code
_entity_poly.pdbx_strand_id
1 'polypeptide(L)'
;MHVRKKTMPKADRRRLAASDSKSDADRKIQTVKSANKSSRKEEGNALNEALEPLIKAPSDEAEFQLLAIQTDQLEFKVAQWKQQQMLRRDALQLKSEEIKLKEMITKQQQHTQVMELKAGIFKALDEANQSSAQAKKYLALLEG
;
A
#
# COMPACT_ATOMS: atom_id res chain seq x y z
N MET A 1 -9.56 51.79 -0.52
CA MET A 1 -9.53 50.40 0.01
C MET A 1 -9.15 49.47 -1.13
N HIS A 2 -7.99 48.82 -1.06
CA HIS A 2 -7.49 47.93 -2.11
C HIS A 2 -7.41 46.49 -1.59
N VAL A 3 -8.32 45.64 -2.05
CA VAL A 3 -8.36 44.21 -1.70
C VAL A 3 -7.38 43.47 -2.61
N ARG A 4 -6.23 43.05 -2.06
CA ARG A 4 -5.28 42.17 -2.76
C ARG A 4 -5.90 40.78 -2.91
N LYS A 5 -6.21 40.40 -4.15
CA LYS A 5 -6.55 39.02 -4.54
C LYS A 5 -5.31 38.14 -4.38
N LYS A 6 -5.28 37.30 -3.34
CA LYS A 6 -4.27 36.24 -3.21
C LYS A 6 -4.58 35.15 -4.23
N THR A 7 -3.67 34.97 -5.18
CA THR A 7 -3.62 33.82 -6.09
C THR A 7 -3.16 32.58 -5.32
N MET A 8 -3.96 31.51 -5.37
CA MET A 8 -3.65 30.20 -4.76
C MET A 8 -2.66 29.40 -5.65
N PRO A 9 -1.75 28.60 -5.06
CA PRO A 9 -0.85 27.73 -5.83
C PRO A 9 -1.63 26.60 -6.53
N LYS A 10 -1.33 26.38 -7.82
CA LYS A 10 -1.81 25.24 -8.63
C LYS A 10 -1.06 23.97 -8.24
N ALA A 11 -1.58 23.18 -7.31
CA ALA A 11 -1.24 21.77 -7.17
C ALA A 11 -2.37 21.08 -6.41
N ASP A 12 -3.35 20.56 -7.14
CA ASP A 12 -4.20 19.42 -6.77
C ASP A 12 -5.39 19.35 -7.72
N ARG A 13 -5.16 18.79 -8.91
CA ARG A 13 -6.21 18.49 -9.87
C ARG A 13 -5.80 17.41 -10.86
N ARG A 14 -5.48 16.22 -10.35
CA ARG A 14 -5.65 14.97 -11.09
C ARG A 14 -6.50 14.04 -10.22
N ARG A 15 -7.81 14.27 -10.28
CA ARG A 15 -8.77 13.39 -10.96
C ARG A 15 -8.87 12.02 -10.28
N LEU A 16 -9.54 12.00 -9.13
CA LEU A 16 -10.43 10.90 -8.78
C LEU A 16 -11.63 11.01 -9.72
N ALA A 17 -11.65 10.18 -10.77
CA ALA A 17 -12.79 9.99 -11.62
C ALA A 17 -13.09 8.48 -11.64
N ALA A 18 -14.19 8.17 -10.98
CA ALA A 18 -15.08 7.02 -11.14
C ALA A 18 -14.75 6.01 -12.25
N SER A 19 -14.83 4.73 -11.89
CA SER A 19 -15.56 3.73 -12.68
C SER A 19 -16.00 2.59 -11.77
N ASP A 20 -17.19 2.73 -11.21
CA ASP A 20 -18.11 1.60 -11.10
C ASP A 20 -18.31 1.03 -12.50
N SER A 21 -18.03 -0.26 -12.71
CA SER A 21 -18.62 -0.97 -13.84
C SER A 21 -18.66 -2.48 -13.60
N LYS A 22 -19.82 -2.90 -13.08
CA LYS A 22 -20.63 -4.07 -13.46
C LYS A 22 -19.94 -5.31 -14.03
N SER A 23 -20.27 -6.41 -13.36
CA SER A 23 -20.50 -7.75 -13.90
C SER A 23 -21.05 -7.77 -15.33
N ASP A 24 -20.46 -8.62 -16.16
CA ASP A 24 -21.06 -9.33 -17.31
C ASP A 24 -19.93 -10.27 -17.81
N ALA A 25 -19.96 -11.58 -17.56
CA ALA A 25 -20.82 -12.57 -18.25
C ALA A 25 -20.90 -12.30 -19.76
N ASP A 26 -20.62 -13.33 -20.56
CA ASP A 26 -20.71 -13.37 -22.03
C ASP A 26 -19.69 -12.56 -22.85
N ARG A 27 -18.62 -13.24 -23.27
CA ARG A 27 -18.09 -13.09 -24.64
C ARG A 27 -17.86 -14.42 -25.34
N LYS A 28 -18.93 -14.85 -26.00
CA LYS A 28 -19.01 -15.40 -27.36
C LYS A 28 -17.67 -15.53 -28.11
N ILE A 29 -17.34 -16.80 -28.34
CA ILE A 29 -16.89 -17.42 -29.59
C ILE A 29 -16.95 -16.46 -30.80
N GLN A 30 -15.77 -16.11 -31.33
CA GLN A 30 -15.58 -15.61 -32.71
C GLN A 30 -14.54 -16.52 -33.38
N THR A 31 -14.97 -17.48 -34.20
CA THR A 31 -15.05 -17.36 -35.67
C THR A 31 -13.75 -16.89 -36.32
N VAL A 32 -12.81 -17.82 -36.54
CA VAL A 32 -11.82 -17.68 -37.62
C VAL A 32 -12.47 -18.13 -38.92
N LYS A 33 -12.76 -17.13 -39.77
CA LYS A 33 -13.11 -17.30 -41.18
C LYS A 33 -11.86 -17.77 -41.93
N SER A 34 -11.86 -19.02 -42.37
CA SER A 34 -10.97 -19.50 -43.42
C SER A 34 -11.84 -19.91 -44.59
N ALA A 35 -11.93 -19.01 -45.57
CA ALA A 35 -12.50 -19.31 -46.86
C ALA A 35 -11.67 -20.41 -47.53
N ASN A 36 -12.29 -21.54 -47.87
CA ASN A 36 -11.82 -22.37 -48.97
C ASN A 36 -13.01 -22.85 -49.78
N LYS A 37 -13.07 -22.32 -51.00
CA LYS A 37 -14.10 -22.50 -52.01
C LYS A 37 -13.54 -23.49 -53.03
N SER A 38 -13.93 -24.76 -52.94
CA SER A 38 -13.84 -25.74 -54.03
C SER A 38 -14.77 -26.90 -53.66
N SER A 39 -15.99 -26.95 -54.19
CA SER A 39 -16.35 -27.60 -55.46
C SER A 39 -16.94 -29.00 -55.23
N ARG A 40 -18.22 -29.11 -55.63
CA ARG A 40 -18.86 -30.26 -56.28
C ARG A 40 -19.44 -31.37 -55.38
N LYS A 41 -20.76 -31.49 -55.52
CA LYS A 41 -21.71 -32.57 -55.20
C LYS A 41 -21.10 -33.99 -55.19
N GLU A 42 -21.56 -34.82 -54.26
CA GLU A 42 -22.41 -35.99 -54.56
C GLU A 42 -22.95 -36.63 -53.26
N GLU A 43 -24.22 -37.05 -53.34
CA GLU A 43 -24.95 -37.83 -52.36
C GLU A 43 -24.45 -39.29 -52.39
N GLY A 44 -24.30 -39.93 -51.25
CA GLY A 44 -24.06 -41.38 -51.21
C GLY A 44 -23.68 -41.93 -49.84
N ASN A 45 -24.61 -42.71 -49.28
CA ASN A 45 -24.40 -43.86 -48.40
C ASN A 45 -23.66 -43.65 -47.06
N ALA A 46 -24.39 -43.72 -45.95
CA ALA A 46 -24.71 -44.96 -45.23
C ALA A 46 -23.57 -45.42 -44.32
N LEU A 47 -23.89 -45.44 -43.02
CA LEU A 47 -23.40 -46.39 -42.04
C LEU A 47 -21.87 -46.53 -41.93
N ASN A 48 -21.27 -45.77 -41.02
CA ASN A 48 -20.24 -46.30 -40.13
C ASN A 48 -20.27 -45.56 -38.79
N GLU A 49 -21.03 -46.18 -37.90
CA GLU A 49 -20.74 -46.37 -36.50
C GLU A 49 -19.23 -46.29 -36.19
N ALA A 50 -18.80 -45.15 -35.66
CA ALA A 50 -17.61 -45.01 -34.82
C ALA A 50 -17.76 -43.71 -34.02
N LEU A 51 -18.57 -43.76 -32.97
CA LEU A 51 -18.25 -42.97 -31.78
C LEU A 51 -16.89 -43.52 -31.30
N GLU A 52 -15.78 -43.02 -31.85
CA GLU A 52 -14.51 -43.13 -31.15
C GLU A 52 -14.74 -42.44 -29.80
N PRO A 53 -14.63 -43.13 -28.66
CA PRO A 53 -14.43 -42.41 -27.43
C PRO A 53 -13.14 -41.63 -27.66
N LEU A 54 -13.22 -40.31 -27.63
CA LEU A 54 -12.07 -39.44 -27.50
C LEU A 54 -11.40 -39.83 -26.18
N ILE A 55 -10.56 -40.88 -26.23
CA ILE A 55 -9.69 -41.28 -25.14
C ILE A 55 -8.70 -40.12 -25.05
N LYS A 56 -9.04 -39.11 -24.24
CA LYS A 56 -8.08 -38.18 -23.66
C LYS A 56 -6.91 -39.05 -23.22
N ALA A 57 -5.76 -38.88 -23.87
CA ALA A 57 -4.59 -39.63 -23.48
C ALA A 57 -4.35 -39.36 -21.98
N PRO A 58 -4.02 -40.38 -21.17
CA PRO A 58 -3.71 -40.20 -19.75
C PRO A 58 -2.55 -39.21 -19.49
N SER A 59 -1.80 -38.84 -20.54
CA SER A 59 -0.74 -37.83 -20.52
C SER A 59 -1.26 -36.43 -20.22
N ASP A 60 -2.30 -35.97 -20.91
CA ASP A 60 -2.80 -34.60 -20.77
C ASP A 60 -3.40 -34.38 -19.37
N GLU A 61 -4.11 -35.39 -18.87
CA GLU A 61 -4.71 -35.35 -17.52
C GLU A 61 -3.63 -35.31 -16.42
N ALA A 62 -2.53 -36.05 -16.58
CA ALA A 62 -1.41 -36.00 -15.64
C ALA A 62 -0.69 -34.65 -15.66
N GLU A 63 -0.55 -34.03 -16.83
CA GLU A 63 0.02 -32.67 -16.97
C GLU A 63 -0.88 -31.62 -16.30
N PHE A 64 -2.20 -31.72 -16.46
CA PHE A 64 -3.15 -30.84 -15.76
C PHE A 64 -3.09 -30.98 -14.25
N GLN A 65 -2.95 -32.21 -13.73
CA GLN A 65 -2.79 -32.44 -12.29
C GLN A 65 -1.47 -31.87 -11.77
N LEU A 66 -0.37 -32.01 -12.52
CA LEU A 66 0.90 -31.41 -12.16
C LEU A 66 0.82 -29.88 -12.14
N LEU A 67 0.15 -29.28 -13.13
CA LEU A 67 -0.10 -27.84 -13.17
C LEU A 67 -0.96 -27.37 -11.98
N ALA A 68 -1.98 -28.13 -11.59
CA ALA A 68 -2.79 -27.83 -10.42
C ALA A 68 -1.93 -27.81 -9.14
N ILE A 69 -1.12 -28.85 -8.92
CA ILE A 69 -0.21 -28.94 -7.77
C ILE A 69 0.79 -27.78 -7.76
N GLN A 70 1.37 -27.43 -8.91
CA GLN A 70 2.30 -26.29 -9.00
C GLN A 70 1.60 -24.97 -8.73
N THR A 71 0.36 -24.82 -9.18
CA THR A 71 -0.46 -23.62 -8.91
C THR A 71 -0.71 -23.49 -7.42
N ASP A 72 -1.16 -24.56 -6.75
CA ASP A 72 -1.39 -24.57 -5.30
C ASP A 72 -0.12 -24.22 -4.51
N GLN A 73 1.03 -24.76 -4.93
CA GLN A 73 2.33 -24.43 -4.31
C GLN A 73 2.70 -22.95 -4.48
N LEU A 74 2.43 -22.38 -5.65
CA LEU A 74 2.67 -20.96 -5.92
C LEU A 74 1.70 -20.08 -5.12
N GLU A 75 0.42 -20.44 -5.05
CA GLU A 75 -0.58 -19.73 -4.25
C GLU A 75 -0.19 -19.72 -2.78
N PHE A 76 0.26 -20.85 -2.23
CA PHE A 76 0.75 -20.94 -0.87
C PHE A 76 1.96 -20.01 -0.63
N LYS A 77 2.96 -20.02 -1.53
CA LYS A 77 4.13 -19.13 -1.44
C LYS A 77 3.73 -17.66 -1.52
N VAL A 78 2.80 -17.32 -2.41
CA VAL A 78 2.27 -15.95 -2.54
C VAL A 78 1.53 -15.54 -1.27
N ALA A 79 0.74 -16.43 -0.66
CA ALA A 79 0.07 -16.17 0.61
C ALA A 79 1.08 -15.90 1.74
N GLN A 80 2.13 -16.73 1.85
CA GLN A 80 3.21 -16.52 2.81
C GLN A 80 3.92 -15.18 2.61
N TRP A 81 4.24 -14.81 1.37
CA TRP A 81 4.84 -13.51 1.07
C TRP A 81 3.92 -12.35 1.39
N LYS A 82 2.62 -12.44 1.08
CA LYS A 82 1.64 -11.42 1.46
C LYS A 82 1.58 -11.24 2.97
N GLN A 83 1.54 -12.34 3.73
CA GLN A 83 1.57 -12.30 5.18
C GLN A 83 2.86 -11.65 5.69
N GLN A 84 4.02 -12.02 5.16
CA GLN A 84 5.30 -11.41 5.56
C GLN A 84 5.33 -9.90 5.25
N GLN A 85 4.78 -9.47 4.11
CA GLN A 85 4.71 -8.06 3.74
C GLN A 85 3.75 -7.27 4.63
N MET A 86 2.65 -7.89 5.08
CA MET A 86 1.75 -7.30 6.07
C MET A 86 2.47 -7.09 7.40
N LEU A 87 3.09 -8.15 7.94
CA LEU A 87 3.85 -8.07 9.20
C LEU A 87 4.97 -7.03 9.16
N ARG A 88 5.65 -6.89 8.01
CA ARG A 88 6.68 -5.85 7.83
C ARG A 88 6.09 -4.45 7.88
N ARG A 89 4.92 -4.22 7.27
CA ARG A 89 4.24 -2.92 7.32
C ARG A 89 3.81 -2.59 8.74
N ASP A 90 3.21 -3.54 9.44
CA ASP A 90 2.76 -3.35 10.83
C ASP A 90 3.95 -3.07 11.75
N ALA A 91 5.06 -3.81 11.60
CA ALA A 91 6.28 -3.58 12.37
C ALA A 91 6.89 -2.20 12.11
N LEU A 92 6.91 -1.74 10.85
CA LEU A 92 7.38 -0.39 10.51
C LEU A 92 6.46 0.69 11.08
N GLN A 93 5.14 0.48 11.05
CA GLN A 93 4.19 1.40 11.66
C GLN A 93 4.43 1.52 13.17
N LEU A 94 4.52 0.39 13.89
CA LEU A 94 4.81 0.37 15.32
C LEU A 94 6.14 1.07 15.64
N LYS A 95 7.19 0.87 14.82
CA LYS A 95 8.47 1.57 14.99
C LYS A 95 8.35 3.08 14.78
N SER A 96 7.53 3.52 13.83
CA SER A 96 7.28 4.94 13.62
C SER A 96 6.54 5.58 14.80
N GLU A 97 5.56 4.88 15.36
CA GLU A 97 4.84 5.32 16.56
C GLU A 97 5.75 5.35 17.79
N GLU A 98 6.62 4.34 17.95
CA GLU A 98 7.64 4.29 19.02
C GLU A 98 8.60 5.50 18.93
N ILE A 99 9.09 5.83 17.72
CA ILE A 99 9.96 6.99 17.51
C ILE A 99 9.22 8.27 17.87
N LYS A 100 7.99 8.45 17.40
CA LYS A 100 7.18 9.64 17.69
C LYS A 100 6.95 9.84 19.19
N LEU A 101 6.66 8.76 19.92
CA LEU A 101 6.48 8.81 21.37
C LEU A 101 7.79 9.16 22.08
N LYS A 102 8.91 8.56 21.67
CA LYS A 102 10.23 8.90 22.22
C LYS A 102 10.58 10.36 21.98
N GLU A 103 10.37 10.89 20.79
CA GLU A 103 10.58 12.31 20.47
C GLU A 103 9.72 13.23 21.36
N MET A 104 8.45 12.90 21.54
CA MET A 104 7.56 13.66 22.42
C MET A 104 8.06 13.63 23.87
N ILE A 105 8.42 12.46 24.39
CA ILE A 105 8.94 12.31 25.75
C ILE A 105 10.24 13.11 25.92
N THR A 106 11.18 13.00 24.97
CA THR A 106 12.44 13.76 25.04
C THR A 106 12.20 15.26 25.00
N LYS A 107 11.31 15.76 24.14
CA LYS A 107 10.93 17.19 24.11
C LYS A 107 10.30 17.63 25.42
N GLN A 108 9.42 16.81 25.99
CA GLN A 108 8.80 17.08 27.28
C GLN A 108 9.85 17.11 28.40
N GLN A 109 10.76 16.14 28.45
CA GLN A 109 11.84 16.08 29.42
C GLN A 109 12.75 17.31 29.33
N GLN A 110 13.14 17.72 28.12
CA GLN A 110 13.91 18.93 27.89
C GLN A 110 13.18 20.17 28.41
N HIS A 111 11.88 20.29 28.11
CA HIS A 111 11.07 21.40 28.59
C HIS A 111 10.99 21.42 30.13
N THR A 112 10.75 20.27 30.77
CA THR A 112 10.71 20.14 32.23
C THR A 112 12.05 20.52 32.85
N GLN A 113 13.17 20.01 32.33
CA GLN A 113 14.51 20.36 32.82
C GLN A 113 14.79 21.85 32.70
N VAL A 114 14.42 22.48 31.58
CA VAL A 114 14.55 23.94 31.43
C VAL A 114 13.69 24.66 32.48
N MET A 115 12.44 24.26 32.70
CA MET A 115 11.61 24.88 33.74
C MET A 115 12.18 24.72 35.14
N GLU A 116 12.69 23.53 35.49
CA GLU A 116 13.34 23.26 36.77
C GLU A 116 14.58 24.12 36.97
N LEU A 117 15.43 24.25 35.93
CA LEU A 117 16.59 25.14 35.96
C LEU A 117 16.18 26.61 36.11
N LYS A 118 15.15 27.06 35.39
CA LYS A 118 14.61 28.43 35.53
C LYS A 118 14.14 28.68 36.96
N ALA A 119 13.36 27.76 37.54
CA ALA A 119 12.88 27.86 38.91
C ALA A 119 14.03 27.84 39.93
N GLY A 120 15.03 26.99 39.72
CA GLY A 120 16.24 26.93 40.55
C GLY A 120 17.05 28.22 40.51
N ILE A 121 17.22 28.83 39.33
CA ILE A 121 17.89 30.13 39.18
C ILE A 121 17.14 31.21 39.95
N PHE A 122 15.81 31.30 39.81
CA PHE A 122 15.03 32.29 40.57
C PHE A 122 15.19 32.11 42.07
N LYS A 123 15.04 30.87 42.56
CA LYS A 123 15.19 30.57 43.98
C LYS A 123 16.59 30.93 44.52
N ALA A 124 17.65 30.57 43.80
CA ALA A 124 19.02 30.86 44.21
C ALA A 124 19.32 32.37 44.22
N LEU A 125 18.74 33.14 43.29
CA LEU A 125 18.91 34.60 43.25
C LEU A 125 18.12 35.30 44.35
N ASP A 126 16.92 34.82 44.66
CA ASP A 126 16.13 35.29 45.80
C ASP A 126 16.88 35.05 47.11
N GLU A 127 17.46 33.85 47.30
CA GLU A 127 18.29 33.50 48.45
C GLU A 127 19.58 34.35 48.54
N ALA A 128 20.15 34.73 47.40
CA ALA A 128 21.34 35.57 47.32
C ALA A 128 21.05 37.09 47.34
N ASN A 129 19.78 37.52 47.48
CA ASN A 129 19.33 38.91 47.35
C ASN A 129 19.85 39.60 46.07
N GLN A 130 19.95 38.84 44.97
CA GLN A 130 20.42 39.35 43.69
C GLN A 130 19.27 39.97 42.87
N SER A 131 19.62 40.92 42.00
CA SER A 131 18.61 41.65 41.21
C SER A 131 18.00 40.78 40.11
N SER A 132 16.74 41.04 39.74
CA SER A 132 16.09 40.36 38.60
C SER A 132 16.80 40.60 37.26
N ALA A 133 17.64 41.64 37.15
CA ALA A 133 18.48 41.88 36.00
C ALA A 133 19.59 40.82 35.84
N GLN A 134 20.11 40.26 36.94
CA GLN A 134 21.01 39.11 36.89
C GLN A 134 20.28 37.83 36.50
N ALA A 135 19.04 37.61 36.99
CA ALA A 135 18.20 36.48 36.58
C ALA A 135 18.02 36.43 35.06
N LYS A 136 17.71 37.56 34.43
CA LYS A 136 17.55 37.66 32.98
C LYS A 136 18.81 37.25 32.20
N LYS A 137 20.01 37.52 32.72
CA LYS A 137 21.27 37.11 32.07
C LYS A 137 21.44 35.59 32.10
N TYR A 138 21.14 34.94 33.22
CA TYR A 138 21.23 33.48 33.34
C TYR A 138 20.12 32.77 32.57
N LEU A 139 18.90 33.31 32.56
CA LEU A 139 17.78 32.76 31.78
C LEU A 139 18.06 32.83 30.27
N ALA A 140 18.71 33.89 29.79
CA ALA A 140 19.09 34.02 28.39
C ALA A 140 20.06 32.92 27.92
N LEU A 141 20.86 32.34 28.82
CA LEU A 141 21.74 31.20 28.50
C LEU A 141 20.98 29.89 28.30
N LEU A 142 19.77 29.77 28.87
CA LEU A 142 18.91 28.58 28.74
C LEU A 142 18.02 28.61 27.50
N GLU A 143 17.90 29.78 26.85
CA GLU A 143 17.03 30.02 25.68
C GLU A 143 17.82 30.04 24.35
N GLY A 144 19.13 29.78 24.41
CA GLY A 144 20.07 29.82 23.27
C GLY A 144 19.73 28.87 22.12
#